data_AF-A0A969HKX2-F1
#
_entry.id   AF-A0A969HKX2-F1
#
_cell.length_a   1.000
_cell.length_b   1.000
_cell.length_c   1.000
_cell.angle_alpha   90.00
_cell.angle_beta   90.00
_cell.angle_gamma   90.00
#
_symmetry.space_group_name_H-M   'P 1'
#
loop_
_entity.id
_entity.type
_entity.pdbx_description
1 polymer ?
#
loop_
_entity_poly.entity_id
_entity_poly.type
_entity_poly.pdbx_seq_one_letter_code
_entity_poly.pdbx_strand_id
1 'polypeptide(L)'
;MNIKTHPLPDSLPRLPYAERERRRAAQRLEGAIFEATWDLTHPLAYGFRQERIPVFKDNLLFVKPPDDPYASPLLYTQSPLMSGYISEENLELMKGSASVVVHHYGQGKIISLIDNPNFRAFWYGTNKLFANALFLPQLSGDKVAWINQLTYCLC
;
A
#
# COMPACT_ATOMS: atom_id res chain seq x y z
N MET A 1 -9.02 9.20 -2.38
CA MET A 1 -8.39 8.06 -1.67
C MET A 1 -9.21 7.72 -0.43
N ASN A 2 -9.71 6.48 -0.32
CA ASN A 2 -10.58 6.04 0.78
C ASN A 2 -9.84 5.03 1.66
N ILE A 3 -9.69 5.30 2.96
CA ILE A 3 -8.86 4.52 3.88
C ILE A 3 -9.74 3.55 4.65
N LYS A 4 -9.34 2.28 4.73
CA LYS A 4 -9.96 1.28 5.58
C LYS A 4 -9.44 1.46 7.01
N THR A 5 -10.34 1.72 7.97
CA THR A 5 -10.01 1.88 9.39
C THR A 5 -10.91 1.00 10.25
N HIS A 6 -10.42 0.62 11.44
CA HIS A 6 -11.28 0.05 12.47
C HIS A 6 -12.02 1.19 13.22
N PRO A 7 -13.30 1.02 13.55
CA PRO A 7 -14.02 1.99 14.38
C PRO A 7 -13.41 2.05 15.78
N LEU A 8 -13.16 3.27 16.28
CA LEU A 8 -12.70 3.49 17.66
C LEU A 8 -13.91 3.37 18.60
N PRO A 9 -13.84 2.59 19.69
CA PRO A 9 -14.92 2.54 20.67
C PRO A 9 -14.99 3.85 21.48
N ASP A 10 -16.20 4.45 21.60
CA ASP A 10 -16.46 5.69 22.35
C ASP A 10 -16.21 5.59 23.87
N SER A 11 -16.06 4.37 24.41
CA SER A 11 -15.52 4.15 25.74
C SER A 11 -14.78 2.80 25.78
N LEU A 12 -13.49 2.82 26.13
CA LEU A 12 -12.73 1.58 26.27
C LEU A 12 -13.11 0.92 27.61
N PRO A 13 -13.63 -0.31 27.62
CA PRO A 13 -13.85 -1.04 28.87
C PRO A 13 -12.52 -1.19 29.63
N ARG A 14 -12.56 -1.33 30.96
CA ARG A 14 -11.35 -1.57 31.77
C ARG A 14 -10.68 -2.89 31.31
N LEU A 15 -9.58 -2.77 30.58
CA LEU A 15 -8.83 -3.91 30.05
C LEU A 15 -7.83 -4.47 31.08
N PRO A 16 -7.55 -5.78 31.08
CA PRO A 16 -6.49 -6.37 31.89
C PRO A 16 -5.12 -5.80 31.53
N TYR A 17 -4.31 -5.43 32.52
CA TYR A 17 -2.96 -4.90 32.30
C TYR A 17 -2.05 -5.89 31.56
N ALA A 18 -2.23 -7.19 31.81
CA ALA A 18 -1.47 -8.26 31.16
C ALA A 18 -1.64 -8.27 29.63
N GLU A 19 -2.77 -7.79 29.10
CA GLU A 19 -3.01 -7.72 27.66
C GLU A 19 -2.39 -6.49 26.99
N ARG A 20 -1.87 -5.53 27.77
CA ARG A 20 -1.42 -4.24 27.27
C ARG A 20 -0.33 -4.38 26.21
N GLU A 21 0.65 -5.25 26.42
CA GLU A 21 1.74 -5.45 25.46
C GLU A 21 1.27 -6.15 24.19
N ARG A 22 0.48 -7.21 24.33
CA ARG A 22 -0.08 -7.95 23.19
C ARG A 22 -0.93 -7.03 22.29
N ARG A 23 -1.77 -6.18 22.88
CA ARG A 23 -2.58 -5.21 22.12
C ARG A 23 -1.73 -4.13 21.46
N ARG A 24 -0.69 -3.63 22.13
CA ARG A 24 0.26 -2.68 21.53
C ARG A 24 1.09 -3.30 20.39
N ALA A 25 1.38 -4.59 20.45
CA ALA A 25 2.02 -5.32 19.36
C ALA A 25 1.07 -5.53 18.18
N ALA A 26 -0.20 -5.88 18.44
CA ALA A 26 -1.22 -6.02 17.40
C ALA A 26 -1.52 -4.71 16.64
N GLN A 27 -1.37 -3.56 17.32
CA GLN A 27 -1.52 -2.24 16.73
C GLN A 27 -0.27 -1.73 16.00
N ARG A 28 0.75 -2.56 15.80
CA ARG A 28 1.98 -2.17 15.07
C ARG A 28 2.26 -3.16 13.95
N LEU A 29 2.66 -2.62 12.81
CA LEU A 29 3.20 -3.39 11.69
C LEU A 29 4.69 -3.05 11.58
N GLU A 30 5.55 -3.86 12.18
CA GLU A 30 7.01 -3.60 12.25
C GLU A 30 7.76 -4.08 11.00
N GLY A 31 7.09 -4.09 9.85
CA GLY A 31 7.64 -4.57 8.59
C GLY A 31 7.27 -6.03 8.32
N ALA A 32 6.46 -6.25 7.29
CA ALA A 32 6.12 -7.58 6.81
C ALA A 32 6.06 -7.61 5.28
N ILE A 33 6.17 -8.81 4.73
CA ILE A 33 6.20 -9.06 3.30
C ILE A 33 4.84 -9.62 2.90
N PHE A 34 4.27 -8.99 1.90
CA PHE A 34 2.95 -9.31 1.41
C PHE A 34 2.93 -9.56 -0.09
N GLU A 35 2.09 -10.49 -0.54
CA GLU A 35 1.85 -10.76 -1.94
C GLU A 35 0.83 -9.77 -2.51
N ALA A 36 1.19 -9.15 -3.62
CA ALA A 36 0.29 -8.30 -4.41
C ALA A 36 0.25 -8.78 -5.86
N THR A 37 -0.86 -8.53 -6.55
CA THR A 37 -1.11 -8.90 -7.93
C THR A 37 -1.19 -7.65 -8.82
N TRP A 38 -0.42 -7.69 -9.90
CA TRP A 38 -0.38 -6.71 -10.97
C TRP A 38 -1.43 -6.97 -12.04
N ASP A 39 -1.97 -5.87 -12.57
CA ASP A 39 -2.44 -5.83 -13.95
C ASP A 39 -1.25 -5.54 -14.88
N LEU A 40 -0.75 -6.58 -15.58
CA LEU A 40 0.38 -6.47 -16.50
C LEU A 40 0.09 -5.63 -17.76
N THR A 41 -1.19 -5.33 -18.05
CA THR A 41 -1.57 -4.48 -19.18
C THR A 41 -1.47 -2.99 -18.84
N HIS A 42 -1.41 -2.66 -17.56
CA HIS A 42 -1.32 -1.28 -17.10
C HIS A 42 0.08 -0.69 -17.36
N PRO A 43 0.21 0.58 -17.79
CA PRO A 43 1.52 1.20 -18.07
C PRO A 43 2.51 1.11 -16.91
N LEU A 44 2.04 1.27 -15.67
CA LEU A 44 2.89 1.14 -14.48
C LEU A 44 3.52 -0.25 -14.29
N ALA A 45 2.94 -1.29 -14.90
CA ALA A 45 3.48 -2.65 -14.89
C ALA A 45 4.46 -2.92 -16.05
N TYR A 46 4.86 -1.91 -16.82
CA TYR A 46 5.81 -2.09 -17.92
C TYR A 46 7.12 -2.75 -17.46
N GLY A 47 7.52 -3.83 -18.14
CA GLY A 47 8.75 -4.57 -17.82
C GLY A 47 8.62 -5.54 -16.62
N PHE A 48 7.43 -5.66 -16.03
CA PHE A 48 7.09 -6.79 -15.15
C PHE A 48 6.65 -7.99 -16.00
N ARG A 49 7.03 -9.19 -15.57
CA ARG A 49 6.67 -10.47 -16.24
C ARG A 49 5.81 -11.38 -15.39
N GLN A 50 5.77 -11.12 -14.10
CA GLN A 50 5.06 -11.91 -13.11
C GLN A 50 3.92 -11.05 -12.59
N GLU A 51 2.71 -11.61 -12.59
CA GLU A 51 1.54 -10.95 -12.03
C GLU A 51 1.69 -10.79 -10.51
N ARG A 52 2.22 -11.80 -9.83
CA ARG A 52 2.40 -11.77 -8.38
C ARG A 52 3.78 -11.26 -8.01
N ILE A 53 3.83 -10.27 -7.12
CA ILE A 53 5.07 -9.72 -6.58
C ILE A 53 5.02 -9.61 -5.06
N PRO A 54 6.16 -9.76 -4.39
CA PRO A 54 6.27 -9.44 -2.98
C PRO A 54 6.44 -7.92 -2.79
N VAL A 55 5.66 -7.35 -1.87
CA VAL A 55 5.67 -5.94 -1.47
C VAL A 55 5.98 -5.87 0.02
N PHE A 56 6.94 -5.00 0.38
CA PHE A 56 7.25 -4.74 1.78
C PHE A 56 6.37 -3.62 2.32
N LYS A 57 5.78 -3.83 3.50
CA LYS A 57 4.91 -2.85 4.16
C LYS A 57 5.26 -2.72 5.63
N ASP A 58 5.39 -1.48 6.08
CA ASP A 58 5.77 -1.06 7.43
C ASP A 58 4.80 -0.03 8.04
N ASN A 59 3.63 0.15 7.43
CA ASN A 59 2.62 1.12 7.86
C ASN A 59 1.22 0.47 7.94
N LEU A 60 0.31 1.14 8.67
CA LEU A 60 -1.08 0.69 8.87
C LEU A 60 -2.06 1.37 7.90
N LEU A 61 -1.56 1.90 6.79
CA LEU A 61 -2.41 2.54 5.78
C LEU A 61 -2.96 1.47 4.83
N PHE A 62 -4.23 1.12 4.99
CA PHE A 62 -4.95 0.22 4.10
C PHE A 62 -5.92 1.03 3.25
N VAL A 63 -5.81 0.92 1.93
CA VAL A 63 -6.58 1.76 1.00
C VAL A 63 -7.59 0.91 0.27
N LYS A 64 -8.84 1.33 0.24
CA LYS A 64 -9.86 0.69 -0.59
C LYS A 64 -9.58 1.03 -2.06
N PRO A 65 -9.60 0.04 -2.97
CA PRO A 65 -9.57 0.32 -4.39
C PRO A 65 -10.67 1.33 -4.76
N PRO A 66 -10.40 2.33 -5.62
CA PRO A 66 -11.43 3.23 -6.13
C PRO A 66 -12.53 2.47 -6.87
N ASP A 67 -13.66 3.15 -7.08
CA ASP A 67 -14.78 2.56 -7.84
C ASP A 67 -14.45 2.36 -9.32
N ASP A 68 -13.43 3.06 -9.85
CA ASP A 68 -12.87 2.82 -11.16
C ASP A 68 -11.99 1.55 -11.15
N PRO A 69 -12.35 0.50 -11.91
CA PRO A 69 -11.62 -0.77 -11.89
C PRO A 69 -10.20 -0.67 -12.44
N TYR A 70 -9.88 0.36 -13.26
CA TYR A 70 -8.56 0.54 -13.85
C TYR A 70 -7.64 1.42 -13.00
N ALA A 71 -8.18 2.05 -11.95
CA ALA A 71 -7.45 2.99 -11.11
C ALA A 71 -6.54 2.31 -10.06
N SER A 72 -6.52 0.98 -9.98
CA SER A 72 -5.68 0.23 -9.01
C SER A 72 -4.94 -0.93 -9.67
N PRO A 73 -3.79 -0.66 -10.31
CA PRO A 73 -3.06 -1.68 -11.06
C PRO A 73 -2.29 -2.67 -10.17
N LEU A 74 -2.15 -2.40 -8.87
CA LEU A 74 -1.50 -3.29 -7.92
C LEU A 74 -2.38 -3.45 -6.66
N LEU A 75 -2.89 -4.67 -6.46
CA LEU A 75 -3.79 -5.03 -5.36
C LEU A 75 -3.17 -6.13 -4.50
N TYR A 76 -3.34 -6.03 -3.18
CA TYR A 76 -3.00 -7.13 -2.29
C TYR A 76 -3.93 -8.33 -2.51
N THR A 77 -3.38 -9.54 -2.44
CA THR A 77 -4.17 -10.76 -2.63
C THR A 77 -5.12 -11.00 -1.45
N GLN A 78 -6.01 -12.00 -1.60
CA GLN A 78 -6.91 -12.43 -0.52
C GLN A 78 -6.19 -13.18 0.60
N SER A 79 -4.97 -13.66 0.34
CA SER A 79 -4.07 -14.26 1.33
C SER A 79 -2.72 -13.57 1.24
N PRO A 80 -2.63 -12.30 1.67
CA PRO A 80 -1.49 -11.46 1.32
C PRO A 80 -0.24 -11.79 2.14
N LEU A 81 -0.35 -12.33 3.36
CA LEU A 81 0.83 -12.53 4.22
C LEU A 81 1.76 -13.61 3.66
N MET A 82 2.99 -13.22 3.28
CA MET A 82 4.05 -14.16 2.89
C MET A 82 5.03 -14.41 4.04
N SER A 83 5.43 -13.35 4.74
CA SER A 83 6.39 -13.42 5.85
C SER A 83 6.24 -12.23 6.79
N GLY A 84 6.49 -12.45 8.08
CA GLY A 84 6.36 -11.45 9.14
C GLY A 84 5.11 -11.65 9.98
N TYR A 85 4.75 -10.62 10.75
CA TYR A 85 3.60 -10.63 11.65
C TYR A 85 2.63 -9.52 11.30
N ILE A 86 1.34 -9.83 11.34
CA ILE A 86 0.22 -8.90 11.22
C ILE A 86 -0.90 -9.43 12.12
N SER A 87 -1.64 -8.53 12.78
CA SER A 87 -2.81 -8.95 13.56
C SER A 87 -3.94 -9.42 12.64
N GLU A 88 -4.81 -10.30 13.13
CA GLU A 88 -5.93 -10.81 12.35
C GLU A 88 -6.84 -9.67 11.85
N GLU A 89 -7.07 -8.65 12.67
CA GLU A 89 -7.91 -7.51 12.32
C GLU A 89 -7.31 -6.70 11.17
N ASN A 90 -6.02 -6.41 11.22
CA ASN A 90 -5.30 -5.70 10.16
C ASN A 90 -5.17 -6.55 8.89
N LEU A 91 -5.03 -7.87 9.03
CA LEU A 91 -4.99 -8.79 7.91
C LEU A 91 -6.29 -8.74 7.11
N GLU A 92 -7.45 -8.68 7.78
CA GLU A 92 -8.75 -8.52 7.10
C GLU A 92 -8.85 -7.19 6.34
N LEU A 93 -8.36 -6.08 6.90
CA LEU A 93 -8.32 -4.80 6.18
C LEU A 93 -7.41 -4.87 4.95
N MET A 94 -6.31 -5.60 5.04
CA MET A 94 -5.31 -5.71 3.99
C MET A 94 -5.79 -6.48 2.76
N LYS A 95 -6.64 -7.51 2.95
CA LYS A 95 -7.17 -8.31 1.84
C LYS A 95 -7.85 -7.42 0.79
N GLY A 96 -7.42 -7.57 -0.46
CA GLY A 96 -7.94 -6.80 -1.59
C GLY A 96 -7.77 -5.28 -1.46
N SER A 97 -6.87 -4.79 -0.60
CA SER A 97 -6.53 -3.38 -0.53
C SER A 97 -5.57 -2.98 -1.65
N ALA A 98 -5.58 -1.70 -2.03
CA ALA A 98 -4.71 -1.19 -3.09
C ALA A 98 -3.32 -0.81 -2.52
N SER A 99 -2.27 -1.26 -3.19
CA SER A 99 -0.88 -0.83 -2.94
C SER A 99 -0.49 0.35 -3.84
N VAL A 100 -1.12 0.47 -5.00
CA VAL A 100 -0.99 1.60 -5.93
C VAL A 100 -2.36 2.06 -6.35
N VAL A 101 -2.58 3.37 -6.30
CA VAL A 101 -3.80 4.01 -6.80
C VAL A 101 -3.43 5.11 -7.78
N VAL A 102 -4.14 5.16 -8.90
CA VAL A 102 -3.99 6.19 -9.94
C VAL A 102 -5.29 7.00 -9.99
N HIS A 103 -5.17 8.31 -9.82
CA HIS A 103 -6.27 9.25 -9.92
C HIS A 103 -6.02 10.24 -11.06
N HIS A 104 -7.04 10.47 -11.88
CA HIS A 104 -6.99 11.53 -12.89
C HIS A 104 -7.39 12.85 -12.26
N TYR A 105 -6.62 13.91 -12.51
CA TYR A 105 -6.92 15.26 -12.07
C TYR A 105 -6.59 16.27 -13.18
N GLY A 106 -7.64 16.82 -13.81
CA GLY A 106 -7.49 17.67 -14.98
C GLY A 106 -6.80 16.94 -16.14
N GLN A 107 -5.72 17.51 -16.67
CA GLN A 107 -4.87 16.90 -17.72
C GLN A 107 -3.71 16.08 -17.14
N GLY A 108 -3.79 15.74 -15.85
CA GLY A 108 -2.72 15.09 -15.13
C GLY A 108 -3.15 13.81 -14.41
N LYS A 109 -2.15 13.08 -13.95
CA LYS A 109 -2.31 11.86 -13.15
C LYS A 109 -1.65 12.05 -11.79
N ILE A 110 -2.33 11.59 -10.75
CA ILE A 110 -1.82 11.49 -9.40
C ILE A 110 -1.62 10.00 -9.13
N ILE A 111 -0.37 9.59 -8.94
CA ILE A 111 -0.03 8.21 -8.61
C ILE A 111 0.30 8.16 -7.12
N SER A 112 -0.52 7.46 -6.35
CA SER A 112 -0.34 7.25 -4.92
C SER A 112 0.26 5.87 -4.69
N LEU A 113 1.50 5.85 -4.20
CA LEU A 113 2.18 4.64 -3.73
C LEU A 113 1.97 4.54 -2.22
N ILE A 114 1.26 3.50 -1.78
CA ILE A 114 0.89 3.35 -0.36
C ILE A 114 2.07 2.87 0.47
N ASP A 115 2.91 2.08 -0.18
CA ASP A 115 4.07 1.44 0.41
C ASP A 115 5.33 2.06 -0.17
N ASN A 116 6.43 2.00 0.57
CA ASN A 116 7.69 2.55 0.11
C ASN A 116 8.31 1.64 -0.95
N PRO A 117 8.33 2.04 -2.24
CA PRO A 117 8.84 1.18 -3.30
C PRO A 117 10.36 1.01 -3.25
N ASN A 118 11.07 1.89 -2.54
CA ASN A 118 12.53 2.00 -2.51
C ASN A 118 13.14 1.59 -1.15
N PHE A 119 12.45 0.74 -0.38
CA PHE A 119 12.97 0.27 0.90
C PHE A 119 14.24 -0.60 0.72
N ARG A 120 15.35 -0.20 1.37
CA ARG A 120 16.72 -0.64 1.03
C ARG A 120 17.08 -2.08 1.47
N ALA A 121 16.18 -2.88 2.05
CA ALA A 121 16.56 -4.13 2.72
C ALA A 121 16.14 -5.45 2.05
N PHE A 122 15.29 -5.44 1.01
CA PHE A 122 14.63 -6.69 0.58
C PHE A 122 14.83 -7.06 -0.89
N TRP A 123 14.45 -6.22 -1.87
CA TRP A 123 14.66 -6.53 -3.29
C TRP A 123 14.43 -5.35 -4.22
N TYR A 124 14.92 -5.48 -5.46
CA TYR A 124 14.77 -4.49 -6.54
C TYR A 124 13.38 -4.50 -7.21
N GLY A 125 12.48 -5.41 -6.81
CA GLY A 125 11.19 -5.65 -7.46
C GLY A 125 10.29 -4.42 -7.55
N THR A 126 10.16 -3.66 -6.47
CA THR A 126 9.30 -2.46 -6.39
C THR A 126 9.99 -1.17 -6.88
N ASN A 127 11.31 -1.16 -7.03
CA ASN A 127 12.04 0.00 -7.59
C ASN A 127 11.62 0.29 -9.04
N LYS A 128 11.33 -0.76 -9.82
CA LYS A 128 10.84 -0.61 -11.20
C LYS A 128 9.49 0.11 -11.25
N LEU A 129 8.59 -0.19 -10.30
CA LEU A 129 7.33 0.53 -10.17
C LEU A 129 7.58 2.01 -9.94
N PHE A 130 8.49 2.38 -9.04
CA PHE A 130 8.84 3.78 -8.81
C PHE A 130 9.36 4.46 -10.08
N ALA A 131 10.26 3.82 -10.82
CA ALA A 131 10.76 4.33 -12.09
C ALA A 131 9.66 4.48 -13.15
N ASN A 132 8.80 3.46 -13.31
CA ASN A 132 7.67 3.50 -14.24
C ASN A 132 6.70 4.64 -13.91
N ALA A 133 6.41 4.82 -12.62
CA ALA A 133 5.59 5.91 -12.15
C ALA A 133 6.23 7.26 -12.49
N LEU A 134 7.54 7.40 -12.33
CA LEU A 134 8.27 8.65 -12.58
C LEU A 134 8.37 9.04 -14.06
N PHE A 135 8.47 8.07 -14.98
CA PHE A 135 8.81 8.34 -16.38
C PHE A 135 7.67 8.11 -17.38
N LEU A 136 6.75 7.18 -17.12
CA LEU A 136 5.76 6.79 -18.12
C LEU A 136 4.61 7.79 -18.32
N PRO A 137 4.08 8.47 -17.28
CA PRO A 137 3.03 9.46 -17.51
C PRO A 137 3.51 10.68 -18.33
N GLN A 138 4.79 11.03 -18.23
CA GLN A 138 5.39 12.13 -19.02
C GLN A 138 5.48 11.75 -20.50
N LEU A 139 5.69 10.46 -20.80
CA LEU A 139 5.68 9.97 -22.17
C LEU A 139 4.27 9.96 -22.79
N SER A 140 3.21 9.85 -21.97
CA SER A 140 1.82 9.99 -22.44
C SER A 140 1.34 11.45 -22.56
N GLY A 141 2.20 12.43 -22.23
CA GLY A 141 1.85 13.86 -22.26
C GLY A 141 1.08 14.37 -21.04
N ASP A 142 0.95 13.55 -20.00
CA ASP A 142 0.19 13.89 -18.79
C ASP A 142 1.07 14.59 -17.75
N LYS A 143 0.54 15.62 -17.07
CA LYS A 143 1.23 16.25 -15.93
C LYS A 143 1.11 15.36 -14.69
N VAL A 144 2.20 15.06 -13.99
CA VAL A 144 2.17 14.24 -12.77
C VAL A 144 2.30 15.09 -11.52
N ALA A 145 1.40 14.90 -10.58
CA ALA A 145 1.54 15.41 -9.22
C ALA A 145 1.79 14.25 -8.24
N TRP A 146 2.83 14.41 -7.42
CA TRP A 146 3.28 13.42 -6.45
C TRP A 146 2.83 13.80 -5.05
N ILE A 147 2.21 12.86 -4.34
CA ILE A 147 2.03 12.93 -2.89
C ILE A 147 2.86 11.79 -2.31
N ASN A 148 4.12 12.08 -1.99
CA ASN A 148 4.94 11.19 -1.18
C ASN A 148 4.68 11.50 0.29
N GLN A 149 4.47 10.47 1.12
CA GLN A 149 4.51 10.58 2.59
C GLN A 149 5.95 10.80 3.10
N LEU A 150 6.67 11.78 2.57
CA LEU A 150 7.85 12.36 3.24
C LEU A 150 7.41 13.52 4.12
N THR A 151 6.52 13.24 5.07
CA THR A 151 6.24 14.16 6.18
C THR A 151 6.51 13.44 7.50
N TYR A 152 7.76 13.02 7.69
CA TYR A 152 8.35 13.12 9.01
C TYR A 152 8.70 14.59 9.23
N CYS A 153 7.70 15.37 9.66
CA CYS A 153 7.97 16.58 10.44
C CYS A 153 8.13 16.08 11.88
N LEU A 154 9.34 15.62 12.22
CA LEU A 154 9.79 15.55 13.60
C LEU A 154 10.33 16.94 13.94
N CYS A 155 9.85 17.48 15.05
CA CYS A 155 10.35 18.67 15.73
C CYS A 155 11.87 18.64 15.92
#